data_AF-A0A8E5HM98-F1
#
_entry.id   AF-A0A8E5HM98-F1
#
_cell.length_a   1.000
_cell.length_b   1.000
_cell.length_c   1.000
_cell.angle_alpha   90.00
_cell.angle_beta   90.00
_cell.angle_gamma   90.00
#
_symmetry.space_group_name_H-M   'P 1'
#
loop_
_entity.id
_entity.type
_entity.pdbx_description
1 polymer ?
#
loop_
_entity_poly.entity_id
_entity_poly.type
_entity_poly.pdbx_seq_one_letter_code
_entity_poly.pdbx_strand_id
1 'polypeptide(L)'
;MAAELIGTTVGVIGFLGQLFDGCVKAYGYFTAAAHLDTDSQRLMCKVRIEEMRLVVWGREWGVAEGRLEAHLRGEQNPQLRRLAIQIMQELHETVTDFKKLQGRYGLCEDGDGGGGNAQANGHEPEMPSPAAAAATSPSPSLSKKGSSADETSRPGRFKTERGWRKEWGLRTRWVIADKDKFTTLLRDLKDFNDGLERLFPPSQLPSFQRAWTHRLLDSAQRDLAQLSLLETASSGTYPQLNASANLKRLRINLDSRPQSAFRPTLALKVPRSSLTINPPVATAPPAHRQQKQGDGGSGGSGGSGSRGTRPPTPPADLRRCQGHHDTAGDVVVEWVDYDRDAIEERVAHVRRMDDLARMMHSASRCHPDLHSIDCLGYTDDAANSRYGLVYKAPASSYSTLHALISSPDLKTPDLDDRIRLAHTLAVALWSLHSLDWLHKSLCSFNITFFPSAFCAAAHAPTATAALVPDVSNPYLIGFDASRPDTDTALSVVPKNPSIDSIHRHPASARGLPYCKAFDVYSLGLVLLEIGLWKVLQAYHRPQHSADRWRDKVVMAVLVPGLGSKVGKRYRETVEMCLQADEHMSNAEAAKIMGRVVSTLESIRV
;
A
#
# COMPACT_ATOMS: atom_id res chain seq x y z
N MET A 1 16.71 -3.08 13.03
CA MET A 1 16.48 -2.15 11.90
C MET A 1 15.24 -1.26 12.05
N ALA A 2 14.33 -1.45 13.04
CA ALA A 2 13.26 -0.48 13.31
C ALA A 2 13.72 0.77 14.10
N ALA A 3 14.91 0.71 14.72
CA ALA A 3 15.45 1.78 15.56
C ALA A 3 15.84 3.08 14.83
N GLU A 4 15.95 3.07 13.49
CA GLU A 4 16.35 4.27 12.72
C GLU A 4 15.19 5.20 12.35
N LEU A 5 13.93 4.80 12.57
CA LEU A 5 12.77 5.52 12.02
C LEU A 5 11.99 6.38 13.02
N ILE A 6 12.43 6.45 14.28
CA ILE A 6 11.91 7.41 15.25
C ILE A 6 12.85 8.61 15.23
N GLY A 7 12.49 9.64 14.46
CA GLY A 7 13.14 10.94 14.58
C GLY A 7 13.03 11.38 16.04
N THR A 8 14.15 11.49 16.73
CA THR A 8 14.22 12.01 18.09
C THR A 8 13.89 13.50 18.06
N THR A 9 12.59 13.83 18.08
CA THR A 9 12.16 15.18 18.39
C THR A 9 12.57 15.47 19.83
N VAL A 10 13.46 16.44 20.01
CA VAL A 10 13.93 16.95 21.30
C VAL A 10 12.78 17.69 21.98
N GLY A 11 11.84 16.93 22.56
CA GLY A 11 10.83 17.40 23.50
C GLY A 11 11.07 16.76 24.86
N VAL A 12 10.50 17.31 25.93
CA VAL A 12 10.49 16.66 27.25
C VAL A 12 9.68 15.37 27.12
N ILE A 13 10.35 14.23 26.99
CA ILE A 13 9.70 12.92 26.85
C ILE A 13 8.98 12.63 28.17
N GLY A 14 7.65 12.58 28.11
CA GLY A 14 6.79 12.19 29.23
C GLY A 14 7.05 10.75 29.70
N PHE A 15 6.54 10.38 30.88
CA PHE A 15 6.82 9.07 31.49
C PHE A 15 6.40 7.89 30.58
N LEU A 16 5.22 7.99 29.96
CA LEU A 16 4.77 6.97 29.01
C LEU A 16 5.65 6.90 27.76
N GLY A 17 6.14 8.05 27.30
CA GLY A 17 7.08 8.15 26.18
C GLY A 17 8.40 7.44 26.48
N GLN A 18 8.91 7.55 27.70
CA GLN A 18 10.14 6.87 28.13
C GLN A 18 9.97 5.35 28.17
N LEU A 19 8.84 4.86 28.71
CA LEU A 19 8.52 3.43 28.72
C LEU A 19 8.40 2.87 27.30
N PHE A 20 7.68 3.59 26.43
CA PHE A 20 7.51 3.23 25.03
C PHE A 20 8.85 3.15 24.29
N ASP A 21 9.67 4.18 24.40
CA ASP A 21 11.00 4.23 23.80
C ASP A 21 11.91 3.10 24.31
N GLY A 22 11.86 2.81 25.62
CA GLY A 22 12.53 1.66 26.22
C GLY A 22 12.07 0.32 25.61
N CYS A 23 10.76 0.12 25.43
CA CYS A 23 10.23 -1.08 24.78
C CYS A 23 10.73 -1.24 23.35
N VAL A 24 10.61 -0.20 22.52
CA VAL A 24 11.01 -0.24 21.10
C VAL A 24 12.51 -0.53 20.97
N LYS A 25 13.34 0.09 21.81
CA LYS A 25 14.78 -0.17 21.84
C LYS A 25 15.08 -1.61 22.29
N ALA A 26 14.36 -2.15 23.27
CA ALA A 26 14.52 -3.53 23.73
C ALA A 26 14.14 -4.55 22.65
N TYR A 27 13.01 -4.35 21.94
CA TYR A 27 12.64 -5.15 20.77
C TYR A 27 13.78 -5.24 19.74
N GLY A 28 14.47 -4.12 19.52
CA GLY A 28 15.61 -4.02 18.62
C GLY A 28 16.70 -5.05 18.84
N TYR A 29 16.96 -5.51 20.08
CA TYR A 29 18.00 -6.53 20.27
C TYR A 29 17.51 -7.99 20.29
N PHE A 30 16.20 -8.26 20.45
CA PHE A 30 15.70 -9.61 20.11
C PHE A 30 15.99 -9.95 18.64
N THR A 31 15.95 -8.93 17.77
CA THR A 31 16.16 -9.09 16.33
C THR A 31 17.63 -9.20 15.89
N ALA A 32 18.59 -9.11 16.83
CA ALA A 32 20.03 -9.14 16.52
C ALA A 32 20.66 -10.54 16.64
N ALA A 33 19.91 -11.56 17.05
CA ALA A 33 20.42 -12.92 17.20
C ALA A 33 20.69 -13.57 15.82
N ALA A 34 21.94 -13.96 15.58
CA ALA A 34 22.36 -14.73 14.40
C ALA A 34 22.39 -16.24 14.70
N HIS A 35 22.16 -17.09 13.68
CA HIS A 35 22.21 -18.56 13.76
C HIS A 35 21.08 -19.26 14.54
N LEU A 36 19.84 -18.79 14.39
CA LEU A 36 18.66 -19.46 14.95
C LEU A 36 18.18 -20.62 14.06
N ASP A 37 17.68 -21.69 14.68
CA ASP A 37 16.92 -22.73 13.98
C ASP A 37 15.57 -22.20 13.45
N THR A 38 14.95 -22.94 12.53
CA THR A 38 13.74 -22.49 11.81
C THR A 38 12.59 -22.10 12.74
N ASP A 39 12.34 -22.83 13.82
CA ASP A 39 11.26 -22.47 14.74
C ASP A 39 11.60 -21.20 15.52
N SER A 40 12.86 -21.06 15.94
CA SER A 40 13.32 -19.86 16.65
C SER A 40 13.25 -18.62 15.77
N GLN A 41 13.57 -18.73 14.47
CA GLN A 41 13.36 -17.65 13.49
C GLN A 41 11.87 -17.28 13.37
N ARG A 42 10.98 -18.28 13.35
CA ARG A 42 9.53 -18.06 13.30
C ARG A 42 9.02 -17.37 14.58
N LEU A 43 9.50 -17.77 15.75
CA LEU A 43 9.17 -17.13 17.04
C LEU A 43 9.67 -15.69 17.10
N MET A 44 10.89 -15.41 16.62
CA MET A 44 11.40 -14.04 16.50
C MET A 44 10.60 -13.19 15.52
N CYS A 45 10.13 -13.80 14.42
CA CYS A 45 9.25 -13.11 13.48
C CYS A 45 7.93 -12.69 14.16
N LYS A 46 7.35 -13.52 15.04
CA LYS A 46 6.19 -13.16 15.85
C LYS A 46 6.48 -11.98 16.80
N VAL A 47 7.65 -11.94 17.42
CA VAL A 47 8.08 -10.77 18.23
C VAL A 47 8.11 -9.50 17.38
N ARG A 48 8.66 -9.58 16.16
CA ARG A 48 8.72 -8.44 15.22
C ARG A 48 7.33 -7.96 14.77
N ILE A 49 6.34 -8.85 14.70
CA ILE A 49 4.94 -8.46 14.45
C ILE A 49 4.41 -7.64 15.63
N GLU A 50 4.61 -8.11 16.88
CA GLU A 50 4.17 -7.39 18.08
C GLU A 50 4.91 -6.06 18.29
N GLU A 51 6.21 -6.02 17.97
CA GLU A 51 6.99 -4.77 17.93
C GLU A 51 6.35 -3.77 16.97
N MET A 52 6.03 -4.19 15.74
CA MET A 52 5.46 -3.29 14.75
C MET A 52 4.10 -2.78 15.20
N ARG A 53 3.23 -3.63 15.74
CA ARG A 53 1.92 -3.22 16.29
C ARG A 53 2.08 -2.11 17.33
N LEU A 54 2.98 -2.30 18.30
CA LEU A 54 3.28 -1.30 19.32
C LEU A 54 3.80 0.01 18.72
N VAL A 55 4.77 -0.07 17.80
CA VAL A 55 5.39 1.11 17.16
C VAL A 55 4.35 1.93 16.39
N VAL A 56 3.48 1.26 15.62
CA VAL A 56 2.40 1.94 14.89
C VAL A 56 1.42 2.57 15.87
N TRP A 57 1.07 1.88 16.96
CA TRP A 57 0.08 2.36 17.93
C TRP A 57 0.61 3.59 18.66
N GLY A 58 1.88 3.53 19.07
CA GLY A 58 2.57 4.63 19.73
C GLY A 58 2.65 5.88 18.84
N ARG A 59 2.83 5.72 17.53
CA ARG A 59 2.83 6.84 16.59
C ARG A 59 1.44 7.48 16.45
N GLU A 60 0.39 6.67 16.30
CA GLU A 60 -0.99 7.17 16.16
C GLU A 60 -1.41 7.99 17.37
N TRP A 61 -1.16 7.45 18.58
CA TRP A 61 -1.45 8.12 19.85
C TRP A 61 -0.42 9.18 20.24
N GLY A 62 0.67 9.30 19.47
CA GLY A 62 1.73 10.27 19.69
C GLY A 62 2.40 10.12 21.06
N VAL A 63 2.71 8.87 21.43
CA VAL A 63 3.25 8.51 22.74
C VAL A 63 4.64 9.10 22.93
N ALA A 64 5.48 9.04 21.89
CA ALA A 64 6.82 9.62 21.91
C ALA A 64 6.76 11.16 21.99
N GLU A 65 5.77 11.78 21.34
CA GLU A 65 5.52 13.23 21.34
C GLU A 65 4.76 13.71 22.58
N GLY A 66 4.40 12.83 23.50
CA GLY A 66 3.68 13.16 24.74
C GLY A 66 2.19 13.46 24.56
N ARG A 67 1.61 13.28 23.36
CA ARG A 67 0.18 13.52 23.09
C ARG A 67 -0.73 12.60 23.91
N LEU A 68 -0.40 11.30 24.00
CA LEU A 68 -1.14 10.35 24.83
C LEU A 68 -1.13 10.78 26.31
N GLU A 69 0.03 11.17 26.83
CA GLU A 69 0.13 11.56 28.23
C GLU A 69 -0.62 12.86 28.52
N ALA A 70 -0.58 13.83 27.59
CA ALA A 70 -1.39 15.05 27.69
C ALA A 70 -2.89 14.72 27.66
N HIS A 71 -3.33 13.83 26.77
CA HIS A 71 -4.71 13.36 26.69
C HIS A 71 -5.16 12.72 28.02
N LEU A 72 -4.35 11.82 28.59
CA LEU A 72 -4.63 11.16 29.86
C LEU A 72 -4.59 12.09 31.08
N ARG A 73 -3.89 13.23 31.01
CA ARG A 73 -3.93 14.27 32.06
C ARG A 73 -5.18 15.14 31.96
N GLY A 74 -5.68 15.36 30.75
CA GLY A 74 -6.91 16.13 30.49
C GLY A 74 -8.20 15.34 30.72
N GLU A 75 -8.14 14.01 30.58
CA GLU A 75 -9.24 13.08 30.91
C GLU A 75 -9.57 13.10 32.41
N GLN A 76 -10.86 13.16 32.77
CA GLN A 76 -11.34 13.05 34.16
C GLN A 76 -11.37 11.59 34.67
N ASN A 77 -10.57 10.69 34.07
CA ASN A 77 -10.53 9.28 34.44
C ASN A 77 -9.12 8.87 34.94
N PRO A 78 -8.83 9.06 36.24
CA PRO A 78 -7.53 8.71 36.81
C PRO A 78 -7.24 7.20 36.78
N GLN A 79 -8.28 6.36 36.73
CA GLN A 79 -8.13 4.90 36.62
C GLN A 79 -7.62 4.50 35.24
N LEU A 80 -8.15 5.11 34.18
CA LEU A 80 -7.68 4.88 32.81
C LEU A 80 -6.20 5.23 32.65
N ARG A 81 -5.78 6.39 33.19
CA ARG A 81 -4.36 6.79 33.21
C ARG A 81 -3.49 5.78 33.97
N ARG A 82 -3.94 5.31 35.14
CA ARG A 82 -3.22 4.32 35.94
C ARG A 82 -3.08 2.99 35.20
N LEU A 83 -4.14 2.53 34.54
CA LEU A 83 -4.15 1.30 33.77
C LEU A 83 -3.20 1.38 32.55
N ALA A 84 -3.21 2.50 31.82
CA ALA A 84 -2.28 2.74 30.71
C ALA A 84 -0.81 2.67 31.16
N ILE A 85 -0.50 3.32 32.29
CA ILE A 85 0.82 3.27 32.90
C ILE A 85 1.18 1.84 33.28
N GLN A 86 0.27 1.12 33.93
CA GLN A 86 0.51 -0.26 34.36
C GLN A 86 0.79 -1.19 33.19
N ILE A 87 0.00 -1.14 32.12
CA ILE A 87 0.22 -1.98 30.94
C ILE A 87 1.56 -1.66 30.27
N MET A 88 1.89 -0.38 30.12
CA MET A 88 3.17 0.04 29.52
C MET A 88 4.38 -0.35 30.40
N GLN A 89 4.22 -0.31 31.73
CA GLN A 89 5.25 -0.78 32.67
C GLN A 89 5.44 -2.29 32.59
N GLU A 90 4.36 -3.07 32.63
CA GLU A 90 4.42 -4.53 32.52
C GLU A 90 5.01 -4.98 31.18
N LEU A 91 4.65 -4.30 30.08
CA LEU A 91 5.25 -4.51 28.77
C LEU A 91 6.75 -4.20 28.80
N HIS A 92 7.14 -3.03 29.32
CA HIS A 92 8.54 -2.63 29.44
C HIS A 92 9.35 -3.62 30.28
N GLU A 93 8.87 -4.00 31.46
CA GLU A 93 9.53 -5.00 32.32
C GLU A 93 9.62 -6.36 31.63
N THR A 94 8.58 -6.77 30.91
CA THR A 94 8.58 -8.02 30.15
C THR A 94 9.66 -8.07 29.08
N VAL A 95 9.96 -6.94 28.42
CA VAL A 95 11.01 -6.89 27.38
C VAL A 95 12.39 -6.45 27.87
N THR A 96 12.53 -5.94 29.11
CA THR A 96 13.82 -5.44 29.64
C THR A 96 14.36 -6.19 30.86
N ASP A 97 13.52 -6.90 31.62
CA ASP A 97 13.96 -7.66 32.79
C ASP A 97 14.60 -8.98 32.38
N PHE A 98 15.93 -9.00 32.42
CA PHE A 98 16.77 -10.15 32.11
C PHE A 98 16.37 -11.42 32.90
N LYS A 99 16.07 -11.30 34.20
CA LYS A 99 15.74 -12.48 35.02
C LYS A 99 14.41 -13.07 34.60
N LYS A 100 13.44 -12.22 34.27
CA LYS A 100 12.14 -12.62 33.74
C LYS A 100 12.30 -13.29 32.36
N LEU A 101 13.11 -12.70 31.48
CA LEU A 101 13.44 -13.23 30.16
C LEU A 101 14.09 -14.62 30.23
N GLN A 102 15.04 -14.83 31.14
CA GLN A 102 15.69 -16.12 31.31
C GLN A 102 14.79 -17.15 32.01
N GLY A 103 14.25 -16.80 33.19
CA GLY A 103 13.53 -17.75 34.02
C GLY A 103 12.14 -18.11 33.48
N ARG A 104 11.33 -17.09 33.14
CA ARG A 104 9.92 -17.27 32.74
C ARG A 104 9.76 -17.48 31.24
N TYR A 105 10.61 -16.84 30.43
CA TYR A 105 10.43 -16.81 28.98
C TYR A 105 11.46 -17.64 28.19
N GLY A 106 12.43 -18.27 28.88
CA GLY A 106 13.28 -19.29 28.25
C GLY A 106 14.39 -18.77 27.35
N LEU A 107 14.83 -17.51 27.52
CA LEU A 107 15.98 -16.95 26.80
C LEU A 107 17.29 -17.23 27.54
N CYS A 108 18.33 -17.67 26.82
CA CYS A 108 19.66 -17.88 27.39
C CYS A 108 20.73 -17.12 26.60
N GLU A 109 21.85 -16.84 27.27
CA GLU A 109 23.04 -16.30 26.61
C GLU A 109 23.80 -17.41 25.92
N ASP A 110 24.28 -17.13 24.71
CA ASP A 110 25.07 -18.06 23.93
C ASP A 110 26.47 -18.16 24.56
N GLY A 111 26.66 -19.17 25.42
CA GLY A 111 27.86 -19.36 26.23
C GLY A 111 27.68 -20.23 27.47
N ASP A 112 26.44 -20.49 27.91
CA ASP A 112 26.16 -21.28 29.13
C ASP A 112 25.85 -22.77 28.86
N GLY A 113 26.31 -23.29 27.71
CA GLY A 113 26.16 -24.68 27.30
C GLY A 113 27.31 -25.56 27.81
N GLY A 114 27.22 -26.04 29.05
CA GLY A 114 27.81 -27.32 29.48
C GLY A 114 29.29 -27.31 29.86
N GLY A 115 29.55 -27.41 31.16
CA GLY A 115 30.88 -27.66 31.71
C GLY A 115 31.52 -28.96 31.20
N GLY A 116 32.66 -28.80 30.55
CA GLY A 116 33.65 -29.84 30.33
C GLY A 116 35.02 -29.22 30.51
N ASN A 117 35.67 -29.52 31.65
CA ASN A 117 37.06 -29.13 31.93
C ASN A 117 37.96 -29.54 30.76
N ALA A 118 38.44 -28.57 29.99
CA ALA A 118 39.58 -28.73 29.10
C ALA A 118 40.44 -27.47 29.18
N GLN A 119 41.47 -27.57 30.01
CA GLN A 119 42.57 -26.63 30.11
C GLN A 119 43.30 -26.57 28.77
N ALA A 120 43.31 -25.42 28.10
CA ALA A 120 44.13 -25.19 26.92
C ALA A 120 44.56 -23.73 26.80
N ASN A 121 45.86 -23.60 26.50
CA ASN A 121 46.72 -22.43 26.47
C ASN A 121 46.23 -21.23 25.64
N GLY A 122 46.73 -20.06 26.03
CA GLY A 122 46.37 -18.77 25.44
C GLY A 122 46.85 -18.53 24.01
N HIS A 123 46.14 -17.61 23.36
CA HIS A 123 46.63 -16.62 22.41
C HIS A 123 45.50 -15.59 22.23
N GLU A 124 45.78 -14.32 22.56
CA GLU A 124 44.93 -13.19 22.16
C GLU A 124 45.09 -12.96 20.65
N PRO A 125 44.01 -12.80 19.87
CA PRO A 125 44.11 -12.24 18.53
C PRO A 125 43.99 -10.71 18.59
N GLU A 126 45.09 -10.03 18.27
CA GLU A 126 45.15 -8.61 17.92
C GLU A 126 44.21 -8.28 16.75
N MET A 127 43.49 -7.15 16.86
CA MET A 127 42.82 -6.50 15.73
C MET A 127 43.29 -5.04 15.61
N PRO A 128 43.45 -4.52 14.38
CA PRO A 128 44.25 -3.33 14.10
C PRO A 128 43.51 -2.01 14.38
N SER A 129 44.26 -1.05 14.90
CA SER A 129 43.88 0.36 15.07
C SER A 129 44.10 1.16 13.78
N PRO A 130 43.16 2.03 13.35
CA PRO A 130 43.48 3.12 12.44
C PRO A 130 43.82 4.41 13.21
N ALA A 131 44.94 4.99 12.81
CA ALA A 131 45.56 6.17 13.37
C ALA A 131 44.75 7.48 13.24
N ALA A 132 45.15 8.41 14.09
CA ALA A 132 44.63 9.74 14.34
C ALA A 132 44.70 10.74 13.16
N ALA A 133 43.81 11.73 13.20
CA ALA A 133 44.14 13.11 12.87
C ALA A 133 43.34 14.07 13.77
N ALA A 134 44.07 15.01 14.38
CA ALA A 134 43.66 15.86 15.48
C ALA A 134 42.85 17.09 15.05
N ALA A 135 42.01 17.59 15.96
CA ALA A 135 41.69 19.01 16.08
C ALA A 135 41.31 19.36 17.54
N THR A 136 42.30 19.91 18.24
CA THR A 136 42.27 20.96 19.29
C THR A 136 40.98 21.80 19.28
N SER A 137 40.27 22.08 20.38
CA SER A 137 40.67 22.87 21.56
C SER A 137 39.47 23.00 22.54
N PRO A 138 39.67 23.50 23.78
CA PRO A 138 38.91 23.13 24.98
C PRO A 138 37.87 24.18 25.43
N SER A 139 37.02 23.83 26.42
CA SER A 139 36.60 24.64 27.60
C SER A 139 35.34 24.05 28.28
N PRO A 140 34.96 24.45 29.52
CA PRO A 140 35.54 23.97 30.77
C PRO A 140 34.50 23.32 31.71
N SER A 141 35.03 22.57 32.67
CA SER A 141 34.33 22.08 33.85
C SER A 141 33.85 23.23 34.75
N LEU A 142 32.58 23.18 35.18
CA LEU A 142 32.10 23.89 36.38
C LEU A 142 31.24 22.94 37.22
N SER A 143 31.78 22.59 38.38
CA SER A 143 31.13 21.89 39.47
C SER A 143 30.74 22.90 40.56
N LYS A 144 29.51 22.80 41.08
CA LYS A 144 29.05 23.05 42.48
C LYS A 144 27.51 23.13 42.48
N LYS A 145 26.79 22.18 43.09
CA LYS A 145 26.44 22.02 44.53
C LYS A 145 25.39 23.04 45.05
N GLY A 146 24.31 22.49 45.60
CA GLY A 146 23.22 23.16 46.33
C GLY A 146 21.91 23.11 45.52
N SER A 147 20.75 22.69 46.01
CA SER A 147 20.27 22.52 47.38
C SER A 147 19.08 21.54 47.40
N SER A 148 18.88 20.94 48.58
CA SER A 148 17.76 20.09 48.97
C SER A 148 16.44 20.87 48.99
N ALA A 149 15.39 20.35 48.35
CA ALA A 149 14.01 20.52 48.78
C ALA A 149 13.06 19.51 48.10
N ASP A 150 12.27 18.91 48.98
CA ASP A 150 10.95 18.31 48.82
C ASP A 150 10.81 16.88 48.25
N GLU A 151 10.41 16.02 49.17
CA GLU A 151 10.25 14.57 49.07
C GLU A 151 8.74 14.29 49.10
N THR A 152 8.11 14.33 47.93
CA THR A 152 6.75 13.79 47.76
C THR A 152 6.71 12.90 46.52
N SER A 153 6.54 11.60 46.79
CA SER A 153 6.05 10.56 45.87
C SER A 153 6.69 10.51 44.47
N ARG A 154 7.93 10.04 44.38
CA ARG A 154 8.51 9.56 43.12
C ARG A 154 8.02 8.13 42.81
N PRO A 155 7.50 7.83 41.61
CA PRO A 155 7.39 6.45 41.17
C PRO A 155 8.81 5.84 41.08
N GLY A 156 8.92 4.55 41.39
CA GLY A 156 10.18 3.83 41.61
C GLY A 156 11.29 4.14 40.61
N ARG A 157 12.52 4.21 41.11
CA ARG A 157 13.73 4.46 40.31
C ARG A 157 14.03 3.24 39.42
N PHE A 158 13.48 3.22 38.21
CA PHE A 158 13.80 2.23 37.18
C PHE A 158 15.29 2.27 36.82
N LYS A 159 15.86 1.13 36.38
CA LYS A 159 17.20 1.13 35.79
C LYS A 159 17.20 2.17 34.66
N THR A 160 18.07 3.16 34.75
CA THR A 160 18.19 4.21 33.73
C THR A 160 18.47 3.58 32.37
N GLU A 161 18.07 4.21 31.27
CA GLU A 161 18.29 3.70 29.90
C GLU A 161 19.74 3.20 29.68
N ARG A 162 20.72 3.89 30.28
CA ARG A 162 22.13 3.48 30.25
C ARG A 162 22.42 2.14 30.92
N GLY A 163 21.69 1.78 31.98
CA GLY A 163 21.91 0.59 32.79
C GLY A 163 21.59 -0.70 32.04
N TRP A 164 20.37 -0.83 31.51
CA TRP A 164 20.00 -2.02 30.77
C TRP A 164 20.64 -2.04 29.37
N ARG A 165 20.84 -0.90 28.69
CA ARG A 165 21.61 -0.87 27.43
C ARG A 165 23.05 -1.37 27.59
N LYS A 166 23.71 -1.02 28.69
CA LYS A 166 25.07 -1.50 28.98
C LYS A 166 25.07 -3.00 29.24
N GLU A 167 24.07 -3.52 29.95
CA GLU A 167 23.87 -4.96 30.12
C GLU A 167 23.64 -5.65 28.76
N TRP A 168 22.81 -5.10 27.88
CA TRP A 168 22.51 -5.67 26.57
C TRP A 168 23.69 -5.58 25.58
N GLY A 169 24.50 -4.51 25.66
CA GLY A 169 25.73 -4.36 24.86
C GLY A 169 26.87 -5.31 25.27
N LEU A 170 26.80 -5.91 26.47
CA LEU A 170 27.76 -6.90 26.96
C LEU A 170 27.36 -8.35 26.61
N ARG A 171 26.15 -8.57 26.10
CA ARG A 171 25.46 -9.87 26.06
C ARG A 171 24.98 -10.20 24.64
N THR A 172 25.89 -10.13 23.67
CA THR A 172 25.58 -9.93 22.23
C THR A 172 25.04 -11.15 21.46
N ARG A 173 24.79 -12.29 22.10
CA ARG A 173 24.07 -13.43 21.47
C ARG A 173 23.09 -14.07 22.45
N TRP A 174 21.82 -14.04 22.07
CA TRP A 174 20.71 -14.65 22.80
C TRP A 174 20.12 -15.80 22.00
N VAL A 175 19.78 -16.88 22.68
CA VAL A 175 19.16 -18.08 22.09
C VAL A 175 17.85 -18.39 22.82
N ILE A 176 16.84 -18.84 22.07
CA ILE A 176 15.61 -19.38 22.64
C ILE A 176 15.90 -20.81 23.11
N ALA A 177 16.16 -20.98 24.40
CA ALA A 177 16.47 -22.29 24.99
C ALA A 177 15.21 -23.12 25.25
N ASP A 178 14.10 -22.46 25.60
CA ASP A 178 12.82 -23.11 25.88
C ASP A 178 11.71 -22.46 25.04
N LYS A 179 11.35 -23.15 23.95
CA LYS A 179 10.36 -22.66 22.96
C LYS A 179 8.98 -22.53 23.58
N ASP A 180 8.58 -23.43 24.48
CA ASP A 180 7.27 -23.39 25.12
C ASP A 180 7.14 -22.19 26.06
N LYS A 181 8.17 -21.94 26.89
CA LYS A 181 8.25 -20.70 27.69
C LYS A 181 8.26 -19.46 26.82
N PHE A 182 8.96 -19.50 25.68
CA PHE A 182 8.99 -18.37 24.76
C PHE A 182 7.62 -18.08 24.13
N THR A 183 6.77 -19.09 23.90
CA THR A 183 5.39 -18.82 23.46
C THR A 183 4.56 -18.08 24.52
N THR A 184 4.92 -18.19 25.81
CA THR A 184 4.32 -17.40 26.89
C THR A 184 4.69 -15.93 26.76
N LEU A 185 5.95 -15.61 26.42
CA LEU A 185 6.35 -14.23 26.10
C LEU A 185 5.49 -13.67 24.98
N LEU A 186 5.37 -14.40 23.86
CA LEU A 186 4.57 -13.95 22.72
C LEU A 186 3.10 -13.70 23.08
N ARG A 187 2.52 -14.55 23.93
CA ARG A 187 1.16 -14.36 24.43
C ARG A 187 1.05 -13.08 25.26
N ASP A 188 1.95 -12.89 26.23
CA ASP A 188 1.95 -11.72 27.11
C ASP A 188 2.14 -10.42 26.30
N LEU A 189 3.09 -10.38 25.35
CA LEU A 189 3.29 -9.23 24.46
C LEU A 189 2.04 -8.91 23.62
N LYS A 190 1.41 -9.94 23.06
CA LYS A 190 0.16 -9.79 22.33
C LYS A 190 -0.96 -9.26 23.21
N ASP A 191 -1.11 -9.79 24.42
CA ASP A 191 -2.17 -9.39 25.35
C ASP A 191 -2.01 -7.93 25.79
N PHE A 192 -0.76 -7.47 26.00
CA PHE A 192 -0.47 -6.06 26.25
C PHE A 192 -0.83 -5.17 25.06
N ASN A 193 -0.40 -5.53 23.84
CA ASN A 193 -0.74 -4.78 22.62
C ASN A 193 -2.24 -4.74 22.38
N ASP A 194 -2.93 -5.89 22.49
CA ASP A 194 -4.39 -5.97 22.39
C ASP A 194 -5.07 -5.12 23.47
N GLY A 195 -4.53 -5.11 24.69
CA GLY A 195 -5.02 -4.26 25.79
C GLY A 195 -4.89 -2.77 25.47
N LEU A 196 -3.74 -2.33 24.98
CA LEU A 196 -3.50 -0.96 24.55
C LEU A 196 -4.42 -0.57 23.39
N GLU A 197 -4.59 -1.44 22.39
CA GLU A 197 -5.50 -1.21 21.25
C GLU A 197 -6.97 -1.18 21.67
N ARG A 198 -7.39 -1.89 22.73
CA ARG A 198 -8.77 -1.84 23.24
C ARG A 198 -9.03 -0.61 24.11
N LEU A 199 -8.07 -0.23 24.95
CA LEU A 199 -8.19 0.94 25.84
C LEU A 199 -8.02 2.25 25.07
N PHE A 200 -7.12 2.24 24.11
CA PHE A 200 -6.77 3.37 23.26
C PHE A 200 -6.93 2.92 21.81
N PRO A 201 -8.17 2.69 21.35
CA PRO A 201 -8.41 2.30 19.98
C PRO A 201 -7.88 3.40 19.07
N PRO A 202 -7.02 3.07 18.10
CA PRO A 202 -6.74 3.98 17.00
C PRO A 202 -8.08 4.48 16.47
N SER A 203 -8.16 5.76 16.16
CA SER A 203 -9.41 6.38 15.66
C SER A 203 -10.05 5.62 14.50
N GLN A 204 -9.22 4.86 13.77
CA GLN A 204 -9.59 3.94 12.72
C GLN A 204 -8.76 2.65 12.77
N LEU A 205 -9.29 1.61 13.43
CA LEU A 205 -8.61 0.32 13.61
C LEU A 205 -8.22 -0.38 12.28
N PRO A 206 -9.02 -0.33 11.20
CA PRO A 206 -8.62 -0.93 9.92
C PRO A 206 -7.39 -0.28 9.29
N SER A 207 -7.29 1.06 9.27
CA SER A 207 -6.08 1.74 8.79
C SER A 207 -4.86 1.46 9.63
N PHE A 208 -5.06 1.36 10.95
CA PHE A 208 -4.00 0.97 11.86
C PHE A 208 -3.45 -0.43 11.50
N GLN A 209 -4.33 -1.40 11.24
CA GLN A 209 -3.94 -2.75 10.84
C GLN A 209 -3.18 -2.80 9.51
N ARG A 210 -3.66 -2.04 8.52
CA ARG A 210 -2.99 -1.88 7.23
C ARG A 210 -1.61 -1.24 7.38
N ALA A 211 -1.46 -0.24 8.26
CA ALA A 211 -0.21 0.48 8.44
C ALA A 211 0.93 -0.38 9.00
N TRP A 212 0.67 -1.28 9.95
CA TRP A 212 1.71 -2.21 10.43
C TRP A 212 1.96 -3.35 9.44
N THR A 213 0.92 -3.87 8.78
CA THR A 213 1.05 -4.89 7.73
C THR A 213 1.95 -4.40 6.60
N HIS A 214 1.69 -3.21 6.07
CA HIS A 214 2.48 -2.63 5.00
C HIS A 214 3.92 -2.37 5.41
N ARG A 215 4.16 -1.88 6.64
CA ARG A 215 5.53 -1.68 7.14
C ARG A 215 6.30 -2.99 7.28
N LEU A 216 5.66 -4.07 7.71
CA LEU A 216 6.29 -5.40 7.76
C LEU A 216 6.68 -5.87 6.35
N LEU A 217 5.76 -5.78 5.38
CA LEU A 217 6.02 -6.17 3.99
C LEU A 217 7.10 -5.31 3.31
N ASP A 218 7.12 -4.00 3.59
CA ASP A 218 8.14 -3.08 3.09
C ASP A 218 9.51 -3.40 3.71
N SER A 219 9.54 -3.68 5.01
CA SER A 219 10.77 -4.04 5.72
C SER A 219 11.36 -5.40 5.33
N ALA A 220 10.51 -6.34 4.87
CA ALA A 220 10.96 -7.60 4.28
C ALA A 220 11.46 -7.42 2.84
N GLN A 221 11.14 -6.29 2.20
CA GLN A 221 11.52 -5.97 0.82
C GLN A 221 11.23 -7.15 -0.11
N ARG A 222 12.27 -7.66 -0.81
CA ARG A 222 12.20 -8.82 -1.69
C ARG A 222 12.90 -10.06 -1.13
N ASP A 223 13.15 -10.10 0.18
CA ASP A 223 13.76 -11.26 0.85
C ASP A 223 12.71 -12.37 1.03
N LEU A 224 12.82 -13.40 0.18
CA LEU A 224 11.91 -14.56 0.20
C LEU A 224 11.94 -15.32 1.53
N ALA A 225 13.08 -15.36 2.23
CA ALA A 225 13.18 -16.03 3.52
C ALA A 225 12.42 -15.23 4.58
N GLN A 226 12.58 -13.90 4.62
CA GLN A 226 11.79 -13.05 5.53
C GLN A 226 10.29 -13.09 5.24
N LEU A 227 9.88 -13.13 3.97
CA LEU A 227 8.47 -13.24 3.59
C LEU A 227 7.86 -14.60 3.96
N SER A 228 8.63 -15.69 3.81
CA SER A 228 8.24 -17.02 4.27
C SER A 228 8.09 -17.08 5.80
N LEU A 229 8.99 -16.42 6.52
CA LEU A 229 8.88 -16.26 7.97
C LEU A 229 7.63 -15.46 8.35
N LEU A 230 7.34 -14.34 7.67
CA LEU A 230 6.13 -13.53 7.92
C LEU A 230 4.86 -14.33 7.68
N GLU A 231 4.76 -15.07 6.57
CA GLU A 231 3.64 -15.95 6.28
C GLU A 231 3.44 -16.99 7.39
N THR A 232 4.48 -17.76 7.70
CA THR A 232 4.37 -18.85 8.69
C THR A 232 4.12 -18.32 10.10
N ALA A 233 4.69 -17.16 10.48
CA ALA A 233 4.49 -16.52 11.77
C ALA A 233 3.08 -15.93 11.93
N SER A 234 2.50 -15.40 10.85
CA SER A 234 1.16 -14.79 10.84
C SER A 234 0.02 -15.80 10.68
N SER A 235 0.30 -17.02 10.23
CA SER A 235 -0.71 -18.07 10.05
C SER A 235 -1.56 -18.30 11.31
N GLY A 236 -2.88 -18.32 11.15
CA GLY A 236 -3.86 -18.50 12.22
C GLY A 236 -4.13 -17.25 13.08
N THR A 237 -3.13 -16.40 13.32
CA THR A 237 -3.26 -15.21 14.18
C THR A 237 -3.58 -13.93 13.41
N TYR A 238 -2.97 -13.74 12.25
CA TYR A 238 -3.04 -12.53 11.43
C TYR A 238 -3.32 -12.88 9.96
N PRO A 239 -4.57 -13.24 9.59
CA PRO A 239 -4.90 -13.79 8.28
C PRO A 239 -4.62 -12.82 7.13
N GLN A 240 -4.84 -11.51 7.32
CA GLN A 240 -4.55 -10.50 6.30
C GLN A 240 -3.05 -10.39 6.01
N LEU A 241 -2.21 -10.28 7.06
CA LEU A 241 -0.75 -10.27 6.89
C LEU A 241 -0.27 -11.57 6.22
N ASN A 242 -0.83 -12.73 6.59
CA ASN A 242 -0.49 -14.01 5.98
C ASN A 242 -0.79 -13.99 4.47
N ALA A 243 -1.98 -13.55 4.08
CA ALA A 243 -2.36 -13.44 2.67
C ALA A 243 -1.44 -12.48 1.91
N SER A 244 -1.17 -11.28 2.44
CA SER A 244 -0.31 -10.30 1.77
C SER A 244 1.15 -10.77 1.66
N ALA A 245 1.70 -11.43 2.69
CA ALA A 245 3.05 -12.02 2.64
C ALA A 245 3.13 -13.12 1.58
N ASN A 246 2.10 -13.97 1.51
CA ASN A 246 1.98 -15.01 0.49
C ASN A 246 1.95 -14.44 -0.93
N LEU A 247 1.13 -13.42 -1.15
CA LEU A 247 1.00 -12.76 -2.44
C LEU A 247 2.29 -12.08 -2.86
N LYS A 248 2.97 -11.38 -1.93
CA LYS A 248 4.25 -10.72 -2.21
C LYS A 248 5.34 -11.74 -2.56
N ARG A 249 5.37 -12.88 -1.88
CA ARG A 249 6.30 -13.99 -2.17
C ARG A 249 6.02 -14.61 -3.53
N LEU A 250 4.76 -14.95 -3.81
CA LEU A 250 4.33 -15.45 -5.14
C LEU A 250 4.79 -14.47 -6.22
N ARG A 251 4.56 -13.18 -6.00
CA ARG A 251 4.99 -12.11 -6.89
C ARG A 251 6.49 -12.17 -7.15
N ILE A 252 7.34 -12.12 -6.12
CA ILE A 252 8.80 -12.12 -6.31
C ILE A 252 9.27 -13.36 -7.06
N ASN A 253 8.66 -14.52 -6.82
CA ASN A 253 8.97 -15.75 -7.53
C ASN A 253 8.66 -15.66 -9.04
N LEU A 254 7.53 -15.04 -9.42
CA LEU A 254 7.17 -14.81 -10.83
C LEU A 254 8.19 -13.86 -11.53
N ASP A 255 8.86 -12.98 -10.78
CA ASP A 255 9.86 -12.06 -11.32
C ASP A 255 11.27 -12.67 -11.46
N SER A 256 11.54 -13.83 -10.87
CA SER A 256 12.91 -14.36 -10.71
C SER A 256 13.55 -14.84 -12.04
N ARG A 257 14.83 -14.48 -12.27
CA ARG A 257 15.65 -14.87 -13.43
C ARG A 257 16.72 -15.91 -13.02
N PRO A 258 17.14 -16.85 -13.89
CA PRO A 258 16.87 -16.92 -15.33
C PRO A 258 15.50 -17.52 -15.66
N GLN A 259 14.66 -16.71 -16.31
CA GLN A 259 13.34 -17.06 -16.83
C GLN A 259 13.40 -18.07 -18.01
N SER A 260 14.58 -18.58 -18.38
CA SER A 260 14.74 -19.59 -19.44
C SER A 260 14.24 -20.97 -19.04
N ALA A 261 14.13 -21.27 -17.73
CA ALA A 261 13.64 -22.54 -17.22
C ALA A 261 12.13 -22.53 -16.88
N PHE A 262 11.50 -21.36 -16.71
CA PHE A 262 10.09 -21.27 -16.33
C PHE A 262 9.19 -21.27 -17.57
N ARG A 263 8.64 -22.45 -17.89
CA ARG A 263 7.58 -22.56 -18.90
C ARG A 263 6.27 -22.00 -18.31
N PRO A 264 5.48 -21.23 -19.07
CA PRO A 264 4.10 -20.92 -18.67
C PRO A 264 3.41 -22.23 -18.29
N THR A 265 2.83 -22.32 -17.09
CA THR A 265 2.12 -23.54 -16.69
C THR A 265 0.81 -23.65 -17.44
N LEU A 266 0.33 -22.55 -18.05
CA LEU A 266 -0.95 -22.44 -18.74
C LEU A 266 -2.14 -22.87 -17.85
N ALA A 267 -1.92 -22.96 -16.53
CA ALA A 267 -2.88 -23.48 -15.58
C ALA A 267 -4.15 -22.62 -15.51
N LEU A 268 -4.02 -21.34 -15.85
CA LEU A 268 -5.11 -20.37 -15.92
C LEU A 268 -5.42 -19.95 -17.37
N LYS A 269 -5.01 -20.74 -18.38
CA LYS A 269 -5.40 -20.47 -19.76
C LYS A 269 -6.84 -20.92 -19.98
N VAL A 270 -7.75 -19.97 -20.12
CA VAL A 270 -9.17 -20.19 -20.41
C VAL A 270 -9.33 -20.48 -21.92
N PRO A 271 -9.85 -21.66 -22.31
CA PRO A 271 -10.12 -21.96 -23.71
C PRO A 271 -11.05 -20.92 -24.34
N ARG A 272 -10.70 -20.40 -25.52
CA ARG A 272 -11.55 -19.40 -26.20
C ARG A 272 -12.95 -19.96 -26.50
N SER A 273 -13.08 -21.29 -26.67
CA SER A 273 -14.34 -21.99 -26.91
C SER A 273 -15.28 -22.01 -25.70
N SER A 274 -14.77 -21.84 -24.46
CA SER A 274 -15.61 -21.77 -23.26
C SER A 274 -16.11 -20.36 -22.96
N LEU A 275 -15.87 -19.41 -23.87
CA LEU A 275 -16.25 -18.02 -23.76
C LEU A 275 -17.20 -17.63 -24.89
N THR A 276 -18.40 -17.22 -24.54
CA THR A 276 -19.29 -16.51 -25.46
C THR A 276 -19.11 -15.02 -25.21
N ILE A 277 -18.68 -14.27 -26.23
CA ILE A 277 -18.35 -12.85 -26.08
C ILE A 277 -19.40 -12.02 -26.80
N ASN A 278 -20.03 -11.13 -26.06
CA ASN A 278 -21.02 -10.23 -26.63
C ASN A 278 -20.30 -9.18 -27.48
N PRO A 279 -20.79 -8.87 -28.69
CA PRO A 279 -20.23 -7.78 -29.47
C PRO A 279 -20.28 -6.48 -28.66
N PRO A 280 -19.29 -5.59 -28.78
CA PRO A 280 -19.29 -4.34 -28.04
C PRO A 280 -20.56 -3.54 -28.40
N VAL A 281 -21.35 -3.22 -27.39
CA VAL A 281 -22.53 -2.36 -27.56
C VAL A 281 -22.00 -0.98 -27.93
N ALA A 282 -22.18 -0.57 -29.19
CA ALA A 282 -21.93 0.80 -29.58
C ALA A 282 -22.91 1.70 -28.82
N THR A 283 -22.45 2.35 -27.76
CA THR A 283 -23.19 3.42 -27.10
C THR A 283 -23.38 4.54 -28.13
N ALA A 284 -24.57 4.61 -28.72
CA ALA A 284 -24.91 5.68 -29.65
C ALA A 284 -24.78 7.02 -28.90
N PRO A 285 -23.99 7.99 -29.39
CA PRO A 285 -23.98 9.32 -28.79
C PRO A 285 -25.39 9.92 -28.93
N PRO A 286 -25.90 10.64 -27.90
CA PRO A 286 -27.18 11.32 -28.02
C PRO A 286 -27.12 12.28 -29.20
N ALA A 287 -28.15 12.24 -30.04
CA ALA A 287 -28.24 13.03 -31.27
C ALA A 287 -28.03 14.52 -30.95
N HIS A 288 -26.85 15.04 -31.26
CA HIS A 288 -26.63 16.49 -31.28
C HIS A 288 -27.53 17.08 -32.35
N ARG A 289 -28.59 17.77 -31.90
CA ARG A 289 -29.45 18.61 -32.72
C ARG A 289 -28.59 19.70 -33.34
N GLN A 290 -28.08 19.46 -34.55
CA GLN A 290 -27.33 20.46 -35.33
C GLN A 290 -28.25 21.64 -35.63
N GLN A 291 -27.90 22.76 -35.02
CA GLN A 291 -28.47 24.06 -35.32
C GLN A 291 -27.89 24.52 -36.66
N LYS A 292 -28.73 24.53 -37.71
CA LYS A 292 -28.43 25.11 -39.02
C LYS A 292 -27.99 26.56 -38.85
N GLN A 293 -26.78 26.90 -39.29
CA GLN A 293 -26.38 28.27 -39.59
C GLN A 293 -25.76 28.33 -41.00
N GLY A 294 -26.50 29.01 -41.88
CA GLY A 294 -26.03 29.93 -42.91
C GLY A 294 -24.90 29.51 -43.86
N ASP A 295 -25.30 29.25 -45.11
CA ASP A 295 -24.45 29.26 -46.30
C ASP A 295 -23.70 30.58 -46.52
N GLY A 296 -22.49 30.48 -47.04
CA GLY A 296 -21.66 31.60 -47.53
C GLY A 296 -20.36 31.07 -48.16
N GLY A 297 -20.33 31.03 -49.50
CA GLY A 297 -19.42 30.22 -50.30
C GLY A 297 -18.00 30.72 -50.59
N SER A 298 -17.35 29.92 -51.46
CA SER A 298 -16.29 30.20 -52.44
C SER A 298 -14.86 29.68 -52.16
N GLY A 299 -14.48 28.65 -52.94
CA GLY A 299 -13.33 28.62 -53.86
C GLY A 299 -11.89 28.60 -53.30
N GLY A 300 -11.18 27.48 -53.52
CA GLY A 300 -9.71 27.46 -53.43
C GLY A 300 -9.09 26.06 -53.47
N SER A 301 -8.64 25.64 -54.65
CA SER A 301 -7.96 24.38 -54.96
C SER A 301 -6.46 24.39 -54.64
N GLY A 302 -5.93 23.24 -54.18
CA GLY A 302 -4.54 22.82 -54.42
C GLY A 302 -3.67 22.60 -53.17
N GLY A 303 -3.15 21.37 -53.00
CA GLY A 303 -2.06 21.10 -52.05
C GLY A 303 -2.04 19.70 -51.46
N SER A 304 -1.62 18.70 -52.25
CA SER A 304 -1.29 17.35 -51.79
C SER A 304 -0.11 17.38 -50.80
N GLY A 305 -0.37 16.98 -49.56
CA GLY A 305 0.67 16.76 -48.54
C GLY A 305 0.26 15.60 -47.63
N SER A 306 0.77 14.40 -47.91
CA SER A 306 0.62 13.20 -47.09
C SER A 306 1.31 13.39 -45.73
N ARG A 307 0.58 13.93 -44.75
CA ARG A 307 0.89 13.77 -43.32
C ARG A 307 0.10 12.57 -42.82
N GLY A 308 0.82 11.51 -42.47
CA GLY A 308 0.24 10.35 -41.79
C GLY A 308 -0.41 10.79 -40.48
N THR A 309 -1.72 10.98 -40.51
CA THR A 309 -2.55 11.13 -39.32
C THR A 309 -2.61 9.76 -38.65
N ARG A 310 -1.92 9.64 -37.52
CA ARG A 310 -2.09 8.49 -36.61
C ARG A 310 -3.59 8.36 -36.32
N PRO A 311 -4.21 7.19 -36.52
CA PRO A 311 -5.65 7.05 -36.32
C PRO A 311 -6.00 7.35 -34.86
N PRO A 312 -7.18 7.94 -34.60
CA PRO A 312 -7.64 8.19 -33.25
C PRO A 312 -7.68 6.88 -32.47
N THR A 313 -7.16 6.89 -31.24
CA THR A 313 -7.29 5.77 -30.30
C THR A 313 -8.77 5.40 -30.16
N PRO A 314 -9.15 4.12 -30.31
CA PRO A 314 -10.53 3.72 -30.12
C PRO A 314 -11.00 4.09 -28.70
N PRO A 315 -12.27 4.50 -28.52
CA PRO A 315 -12.83 4.79 -27.20
C PRO A 315 -12.58 3.61 -26.25
N ALA A 316 -12.30 3.92 -24.98
CA ALA A 316 -11.92 2.94 -23.95
C ALA A 316 -12.92 1.78 -23.78
N ASP A 317 -14.18 1.99 -24.20
CA ASP A 317 -15.27 1.01 -24.18
C ASP A 317 -15.09 -0.15 -25.18
N LEU A 318 -14.29 0.02 -26.24
CA LEU A 318 -14.07 -1.03 -27.25
C LEU A 318 -13.06 -2.11 -26.83
N ARG A 319 -12.37 -1.93 -25.70
CA ARG A 319 -11.29 -2.83 -25.23
C ARG A 319 -11.76 -3.83 -24.19
N ARG A 320 -12.93 -3.59 -23.60
CA ARG A 320 -13.59 -4.50 -22.69
C ARG A 320 -14.85 -5.01 -23.34
N CYS A 321 -15.13 -6.29 -23.16
CA CYS A 321 -16.38 -6.88 -23.57
C CYS A 321 -16.94 -7.72 -22.45
N GLN A 322 -18.27 -7.69 -22.34
CA GLN A 322 -18.99 -8.63 -21.52
C GLN A 322 -19.13 -9.95 -22.27
N GLY A 323 -19.18 -11.03 -21.52
CA GLY A 323 -19.40 -12.35 -22.08
C GLY A 323 -19.93 -13.30 -21.02
N HIS A 324 -19.99 -14.56 -21.41
CA HIS A 324 -20.40 -15.66 -20.55
C HIS A 324 -19.35 -16.77 -20.63
N HIS A 325 -18.99 -17.33 -19.48
CA HIS A 325 -18.14 -18.50 -19.36
C HIS A 325 -18.97 -19.69 -18.90
N ASP A 326 -18.86 -20.82 -19.60
CA ASP A 326 -19.74 -21.99 -19.46
C ASP A 326 -20.01 -22.43 -18.01
N THR A 327 -19.00 -22.36 -17.14
CA THR A 327 -19.10 -22.79 -15.73
C THR A 327 -19.04 -21.66 -14.72
N ALA A 328 -18.56 -20.47 -15.11
CA ALA A 328 -18.27 -19.39 -14.18
C ALA A 328 -19.33 -18.27 -14.22
N GLY A 329 -20.22 -18.31 -15.23
CA GLY A 329 -21.27 -17.32 -15.41
C GLY A 329 -20.78 -16.10 -16.18
N ASP A 330 -21.29 -14.93 -15.81
CA ASP A 330 -20.95 -13.67 -16.48
C ASP A 330 -19.48 -13.32 -16.31
N VAL A 331 -18.86 -12.82 -17.38
CA VAL A 331 -17.46 -12.42 -17.39
C VAL A 331 -17.25 -11.06 -18.05
N VAL A 332 -16.18 -10.39 -17.63
CA VAL A 332 -15.61 -9.24 -18.33
C VAL A 332 -14.25 -9.65 -18.86
N VAL A 333 -14.00 -9.40 -20.14
CA VAL A 333 -12.71 -9.67 -20.78
C VAL A 333 -12.04 -8.36 -21.15
N GLU A 334 -10.79 -8.20 -20.72
CA GLU A 334 -9.94 -7.05 -21.05
C GLU A 334 -8.90 -7.45 -22.09
N TRP A 335 -8.96 -6.82 -23.27
CA TRP A 335 -8.13 -7.21 -24.42
C TRP A 335 -6.83 -6.41 -24.53
N VAL A 336 -5.75 -7.14 -24.79
CA VAL A 336 -4.40 -6.62 -25.06
C VAL A 336 -3.97 -7.06 -26.45
N ASP A 337 -3.83 -6.10 -27.35
CA ASP A 337 -3.41 -6.37 -28.74
C ASP A 337 -1.90 -6.60 -28.81
N TYR A 338 -1.46 -7.51 -29.67
CA TYR A 338 -0.05 -7.78 -29.94
C TYR A 338 0.27 -7.71 -31.44
N ASP A 339 1.55 -7.54 -31.78
CA ASP A 339 2.01 -7.65 -33.16
C ASP A 339 2.17 -9.11 -33.56
N ARG A 340 1.51 -9.52 -34.66
CA ARG A 340 1.61 -10.88 -35.18
C ARG A 340 3.04 -11.19 -35.64
N ASP A 341 3.74 -10.18 -36.16
CA ASP A 341 5.04 -10.35 -36.81
C ASP A 341 6.20 -10.25 -35.81
N ALA A 342 5.98 -9.71 -34.61
CA ALA A 342 6.98 -9.63 -33.54
C ALA A 342 6.95 -10.87 -32.61
N ILE A 343 7.51 -11.99 -33.10
CA ILE A 343 7.47 -13.29 -32.42
C ILE A 343 8.07 -13.23 -31.00
N GLU A 344 9.21 -12.54 -30.82
CA GLU A 344 9.86 -12.42 -29.51
C GLU A 344 8.99 -11.64 -28.51
N GLU A 345 8.35 -10.55 -28.96
CA GLU A 345 7.42 -9.77 -28.14
C GLU A 345 6.18 -10.59 -27.76
N ARG A 346 5.69 -11.43 -28.68
CA ARG A 346 4.55 -12.31 -28.41
C ARG A 346 4.86 -13.33 -27.31
N VAL A 347 6.05 -13.93 -27.30
CA VAL A 347 6.45 -14.87 -26.24
C VAL A 347 6.53 -14.14 -24.89
N ALA A 348 7.08 -12.93 -24.87
CA ALA A 348 7.10 -12.10 -23.67
C ALA A 348 5.69 -11.70 -23.21
N HIS A 349 4.77 -11.42 -24.14
CA HIS A 349 3.37 -11.10 -23.85
C HIS A 349 2.61 -12.27 -23.23
N VAL A 350 2.73 -13.48 -23.77
CA VAL A 350 2.07 -14.67 -23.20
C VAL A 350 2.53 -14.90 -21.76
N ARG A 351 3.85 -14.83 -21.53
CA ARG A 351 4.40 -15.01 -20.18
C ARG A 351 3.85 -13.96 -19.21
N ARG A 352 3.84 -12.69 -19.62
CA ARG A 352 3.28 -11.61 -18.82
C ARG A 352 1.80 -11.82 -18.49
N MET A 353 1.00 -12.25 -19.47
CA MET A 353 -0.42 -12.53 -19.26
C MET A 353 -0.62 -13.70 -18.30
N ASP A 354 0.19 -14.74 -18.41
CA ASP A 354 0.16 -15.89 -17.51
C ASP A 354 0.55 -15.50 -16.07
N ASP A 355 1.63 -14.74 -15.88
CA ASP A 355 2.08 -14.25 -14.56
C ASP A 355 1.07 -13.28 -13.93
N LEU A 356 0.52 -12.37 -14.75
CA LEU A 356 -0.51 -11.42 -14.32
C LEU A 356 -1.79 -12.17 -13.89
N ALA A 357 -2.25 -13.12 -14.69
CA ALA A 357 -3.42 -13.93 -14.39
C ALA A 357 -3.22 -14.70 -13.07
N ARG A 358 -2.05 -15.29 -12.84
CA ARG A 358 -1.75 -16.00 -11.58
C ARG A 358 -1.76 -15.07 -10.38
N MET A 359 -1.17 -13.88 -10.50
CA MET A 359 -1.18 -12.93 -9.40
C MET A 359 -2.62 -12.47 -9.12
N MET A 360 -3.35 -12.01 -10.14
CA MET A 360 -4.71 -11.52 -9.97
C MET A 360 -5.66 -12.61 -9.44
N HIS A 361 -5.52 -13.85 -9.90
CA HIS A 361 -6.30 -14.98 -9.41
C HIS A 361 -6.03 -15.26 -7.92
N SER A 362 -4.76 -15.23 -7.51
CA SER A 362 -4.39 -15.45 -6.12
C SER A 362 -4.81 -14.28 -5.22
N ALA A 363 -4.72 -13.06 -5.74
CA ALA A 363 -4.99 -11.82 -5.03
C ALA A 363 -6.48 -11.61 -4.76
N SER A 364 -7.32 -11.81 -5.78
CA SER A 364 -8.78 -11.64 -5.68
C SER A 364 -9.42 -12.56 -4.64
N ARG A 365 -8.91 -13.79 -4.48
CA ARG A 365 -9.42 -14.77 -3.51
C ARG A 365 -8.97 -14.52 -2.07
N CYS A 366 -7.92 -13.74 -1.86
CA CYS A 366 -7.19 -13.72 -0.59
C CYS A 366 -6.99 -12.31 0.02
N HIS A 367 -7.21 -11.23 -0.72
CA HIS A 367 -6.90 -9.88 -0.25
C HIS A 367 -8.15 -8.97 -0.22
N PRO A 368 -8.73 -8.67 0.97
CA PRO A 368 -9.97 -7.89 1.07
C PRO A 368 -9.80 -6.45 0.56
N ASP A 369 -8.59 -5.90 0.69
CA ASP A 369 -8.34 -4.49 0.41
C ASP A 369 -7.97 -4.20 -1.04
N LEU A 370 -7.77 -5.20 -1.93
CA LEU A 370 -7.36 -4.90 -3.32
C LEU A 370 -8.51 -4.44 -4.22
N HIS A 371 -9.76 -4.70 -3.82
CA HIS A 371 -10.96 -4.35 -4.57
C HIS A 371 -10.88 -4.74 -6.06
N SER A 372 -10.23 -5.85 -6.38
CA SER A 372 -10.12 -6.36 -7.74
C SER A 372 -11.22 -7.39 -8.03
N ILE A 373 -11.56 -7.55 -9.30
CA ILE A 373 -12.50 -8.61 -9.73
C ILE A 373 -11.77 -9.95 -9.75
N ASP A 374 -12.46 -11.02 -9.35
CA ASP A 374 -12.01 -12.40 -9.45
C ASP A 374 -11.47 -12.71 -10.85
N CYS A 375 -10.15 -12.91 -10.94
CA CYS A 375 -9.52 -13.26 -12.20
C CYS A 375 -9.61 -14.78 -12.41
N LEU A 376 -10.29 -15.21 -13.47
CA LEU A 376 -10.38 -16.62 -13.85
C LEU A 376 -9.12 -17.08 -14.58
N GLY A 377 -8.46 -16.16 -15.29
CA GLY A 377 -7.29 -16.47 -16.08
C GLY A 377 -7.11 -15.55 -17.28
N TYR A 378 -6.55 -16.08 -18.36
CA TYR A 378 -6.41 -15.38 -19.63
C TYR A 378 -6.81 -16.28 -20.81
N THR A 379 -7.26 -15.67 -21.90
CA THR A 379 -7.60 -16.35 -23.15
C THR A 379 -6.76 -15.81 -24.31
N ASP A 380 -6.68 -16.60 -25.38
CA ASP A 380 -5.89 -16.33 -26.57
C ASP A 380 -6.84 -16.22 -27.77
N ASP A 381 -6.94 -15.02 -28.35
CA ASP A 381 -7.72 -14.74 -29.55
C ASP A 381 -6.76 -14.43 -30.70
N ALA A 382 -6.02 -15.46 -31.10
CA ALA A 382 -5.03 -15.39 -32.17
C ALA A 382 -5.60 -14.95 -33.52
N ALA A 383 -6.91 -15.12 -33.76
CA ALA A 383 -7.58 -14.63 -34.96
C ALA A 383 -7.52 -13.10 -35.05
N ASN A 384 -7.67 -12.42 -33.91
CA ASN A 384 -7.64 -10.96 -33.80
C ASN A 384 -6.30 -10.41 -33.27
N SER A 385 -5.28 -11.27 -33.14
CA SER A 385 -3.95 -10.91 -32.62
C SER A 385 -4.00 -10.25 -31.24
N ARG A 386 -4.77 -10.82 -30.30
CA ARG A 386 -4.94 -10.28 -28.95
C ARG A 386 -5.03 -11.35 -27.86
N TYR A 387 -4.63 -11.02 -26.65
CA TYR A 387 -4.87 -11.80 -25.43
C TYR A 387 -5.95 -11.12 -24.59
N GLY A 388 -6.75 -11.89 -23.88
CA GLY A 388 -7.80 -11.36 -23.01
C GLY A 388 -7.61 -11.79 -21.56
N LEU A 389 -7.52 -10.87 -20.61
CA LEU A 389 -7.66 -11.21 -19.19
C LEU A 389 -9.13 -11.43 -18.89
N VAL A 390 -9.47 -12.54 -18.25
CA VAL A 390 -10.85 -12.97 -18.01
C VAL A 390 -11.17 -12.79 -16.53
N TYR A 391 -12.16 -11.96 -16.24
CA TYR A 391 -12.65 -11.68 -14.90
C TYR A 391 -14.06 -12.23 -14.73
N LYS A 392 -14.37 -12.84 -13.59
CA LYS A 392 -15.71 -13.27 -13.21
C LYS A 392 -16.52 -12.07 -12.76
N ALA A 393 -17.49 -11.65 -13.57
CA ALA A 393 -18.31 -10.49 -13.28
C ALA A 393 -19.25 -10.78 -12.10
N PRO A 394 -19.31 -9.89 -11.07
CA PRO A 394 -20.28 -10.06 -9.98
C PRO A 394 -21.74 -9.97 -10.44
N ALA A 395 -22.00 -9.32 -11.57
CA ALA A 395 -23.31 -9.20 -12.19
C ALA A 395 -23.19 -9.08 -13.72
N SER A 396 -24.30 -9.28 -14.43
CA SER A 396 -24.39 -9.26 -15.89
C SER A 396 -24.16 -7.89 -16.53
N SER A 397 -24.17 -6.81 -15.75
CA SER A 397 -23.94 -5.44 -16.22
C SER A 397 -23.04 -4.67 -15.26
N TYR A 398 -22.31 -3.70 -15.78
CA TYR A 398 -21.54 -2.76 -14.98
C TYR A 398 -21.63 -1.33 -15.52
N SER A 399 -21.25 -0.39 -14.68
CA SER A 399 -21.00 1.00 -15.05
C SER A 399 -19.59 1.38 -14.61
N THR A 400 -18.89 2.18 -15.41
CA THR A 400 -17.59 2.74 -15.00
C THR A 400 -17.80 4.04 -14.23
N LEU A 401 -16.87 4.40 -13.35
CA LEU A 401 -16.89 5.71 -12.68
C LEU A 401 -16.96 6.85 -13.71
N HIS A 402 -16.25 6.72 -14.83
CA HIS A 402 -16.33 7.67 -15.93
C HIS A 402 -17.76 7.82 -16.47
N ALA A 403 -18.47 6.71 -16.73
CA ALA A 403 -19.85 6.74 -17.22
C ALA A 403 -20.81 7.37 -16.20
N LEU A 404 -20.61 7.09 -14.90
CA LEU A 404 -21.42 7.68 -13.84
C LEU A 404 -21.23 9.19 -13.73
N ILE A 405 -19.99 9.67 -13.81
CA ILE A 405 -19.68 11.10 -13.73
C ILE A 405 -20.10 11.86 -15.00
N SER A 406 -19.97 11.22 -16.17
CA SER A 406 -20.32 11.83 -17.46
C SER A 406 -21.83 11.87 -17.74
N SER A 407 -22.64 11.09 -17.01
CA SER A 407 -24.07 11.03 -17.24
C SER A 407 -24.75 12.36 -16.85
N PRO A 408 -25.55 12.97 -17.74
CA PRO A 408 -26.35 14.16 -17.40
C PRO A 408 -27.59 13.79 -16.58
N ASP A 409 -27.99 12.52 -16.59
CA ASP A 409 -29.21 12.03 -15.95
C ASP A 409 -28.98 11.67 -14.48
N LEU A 410 -27.75 11.29 -14.13
CA LEU A 410 -27.37 10.94 -12.76
C LEU A 410 -26.99 12.18 -11.95
N LYS A 411 -27.42 12.21 -10.70
CA LYS A 411 -27.03 13.21 -9.72
C LYS A 411 -25.69 12.84 -9.08
N THR A 412 -24.98 13.86 -8.60
CA THR A 412 -23.79 13.68 -7.78
C THR A 412 -24.15 12.97 -6.47
N PRO A 413 -23.47 11.86 -6.12
CA PRO A 413 -23.64 11.21 -4.82
C PRO A 413 -23.26 12.11 -3.66
N ASP A 414 -23.76 11.76 -2.48
CA ASP A 414 -23.47 12.47 -1.24
C ASP A 414 -21.97 12.55 -1.00
N LEU A 415 -21.53 13.62 -0.34
CA LEU A 415 -20.11 13.87 -0.12
C LEU A 415 -19.46 12.72 0.66
N ASP A 416 -20.17 12.15 1.63
CA ASP A 416 -19.73 10.99 2.40
C ASP A 416 -19.46 9.75 1.54
N ASP A 417 -20.34 9.44 0.58
CA ASP A 417 -20.15 8.33 -0.35
C ASP A 417 -18.94 8.54 -1.25
N ARG A 418 -18.75 9.78 -1.73
CA ARG A 418 -17.59 10.15 -2.55
C ARG A 418 -16.27 10.05 -1.77
N ILE A 419 -16.27 10.44 -0.50
CA ILE A 419 -15.09 10.29 0.38
C ILE A 419 -14.82 8.81 0.69
N ARG A 420 -15.86 8.01 0.94
CA ARG A 420 -15.71 6.55 1.11
C ARG A 420 -15.15 5.89 -0.15
N LEU A 421 -15.63 6.24 -1.33
CA LEU A 421 -15.10 5.77 -2.61
C LEU A 421 -13.61 6.14 -2.75
N ALA A 422 -13.27 7.42 -2.52
CA ALA A 422 -11.89 7.90 -2.55
C ALA A 422 -10.97 7.14 -1.59
N HIS A 423 -11.41 6.96 -0.34
CA HIS A 423 -10.68 6.19 0.66
C HIS A 423 -10.45 4.75 0.18
N THR A 424 -11.51 4.07 -0.26
CA THR A 424 -11.48 2.68 -0.76
C THR A 424 -10.45 2.50 -1.90
N LEU A 425 -10.43 3.42 -2.87
CA LEU A 425 -9.47 3.38 -3.97
C LEU A 425 -8.02 3.64 -3.49
N ALA A 426 -7.84 4.54 -2.51
CA ALA A 426 -6.53 4.78 -1.92
C ALA A 426 -6.02 3.57 -1.13
N VAL A 427 -6.92 2.88 -0.40
CA VAL A 427 -6.62 1.60 0.26
C VAL A 427 -6.12 0.58 -0.76
N ALA A 428 -6.89 0.38 -1.83
CA ALA A 428 -6.58 -0.60 -2.86
C ALA A 428 -5.23 -0.35 -3.54
N LEU A 429 -4.94 0.90 -3.89
CA LEU A 429 -3.66 1.24 -4.49
C LEU A 429 -2.50 1.00 -3.50
N TRP A 430 -2.67 1.41 -2.24
CA TRP A 430 -1.63 1.20 -1.23
C TRP A 430 -1.35 -0.29 -1.05
N SER A 431 -2.39 -1.12 -1.00
CA SER A 431 -2.27 -2.57 -0.85
C SER A 431 -1.52 -3.17 -2.04
N LEU A 432 -1.84 -2.76 -3.27
CA LEU A 432 -1.13 -3.18 -4.48
C LEU A 432 0.36 -2.80 -4.44
N HIS A 433 0.68 -1.58 -3.99
CA HIS A 433 2.06 -1.10 -3.84
C HIS A 433 2.84 -1.86 -2.75
N SER A 434 2.18 -2.36 -1.71
CA SER A 434 2.84 -3.16 -0.67
C SER A 434 3.32 -4.53 -1.19
N LEU A 435 2.66 -5.04 -2.23
CA LEU A 435 3.01 -6.26 -2.97
C LEU A 435 4.08 -6.02 -4.07
N ASP A 436 4.67 -4.82 -4.13
CA ASP A 436 5.61 -4.39 -5.20
C ASP A 436 5.03 -4.56 -6.61
N TRP A 437 3.76 -4.17 -6.74
CA TRP A 437 3.01 -4.22 -7.98
C TRP A 437 2.54 -2.83 -8.39
N LEU A 438 2.68 -2.50 -9.68
CA LEU A 438 2.27 -1.21 -10.25
C LEU A 438 0.98 -1.36 -11.03
N HIS A 439 -0.01 -0.50 -10.81
CA HIS A 439 -1.27 -0.54 -11.56
C HIS A 439 -1.04 -0.07 -13.00
N LYS A 440 -0.36 1.06 -13.18
CA LYS A 440 -0.03 1.73 -14.46
C LYS A 440 -1.19 2.26 -15.28
N SER A 441 -2.40 1.93 -14.86
CA SER A 441 -3.61 2.26 -15.59
C SER A 441 -4.76 2.81 -14.76
N LEU A 442 -4.44 3.47 -13.65
CA LEU A 442 -5.47 3.97 -12.75
C LEU A 442 -6.16 5.19 -13.36
N CYS A 443 -7.44 5.05 -13.68
CA CYS A 443 -8.30 6.12 -14.23
C CYS A 443 -9.78 5.81 -13.97
N SER A 444 -10.67 6.78 -14.19
CA SER A 444 -12.11 6.60 -13.97
C SER A 444 -12.77 5.56 -14.89
N PHE A 445 -12.18 5.19 -16.02
CA PHE A 445 -12.68 4.08 -16.84
C PHE A 445 -12.42 2.71 -16.20
N ASN A 446 -11.36 2.60 -15.40
CA ASN A 446 -10.88 1.36 -14.81
C ASN A 446 -11.38 1.14 -13.38
N ILE A 447 -12.41 1.90 -12.99
CA ILE A 447 -13.16 1.72 -11.75
C ILE A 447 -14.59 1.38 -12.17
N THR A 448 -15.07 0.22 -11.73
CA THR A 448 -16.34 -0.36 -12.15
C THR A 448 -17.25 -0.64 -10.96
N PHE A 449 -18.56 -0.61 -11.20
CA PHE A 449 -19.59 -0.88 -10.21
C PHE A 449 -20.56 -1.91 -10.78
N PHE A 450 -20.90 -2.91 -9.96
CA PHE A 450 -21.80 -4.01 -10.30
C PHE A 450 -22.96 -4.10 -9.29
N PRO A 451 -24.20 -4.32 -9.74
CA PRO A 451 -24.66 -4.21 -11.13
C PRO A 451 -24.52 -2.77 -11.65
N SER A 452 -24.72 -2.57 -12.96
CA SER A 452 -24.68 -1.22 -13.55
C SER A 452 -25.67 -0.29 -12.83
N ALA A 453 -25.24 0.94 -12.50
CA ALA A 453 -26.12 1.91 -11.82
C ALA A 453 -27.38 2.20 -12.64
N PHE A 454 -27.29 2.16 -13.96
CA PHE A 454 -28.42 2.36 -14.87
C PHE A 454 -29.45 1.22 -14.80
N CYS A 455 -29.00 -0.01 -14.51
CA CYS A 455 -29.88 -1.15 -14.28
C CYS A 455 -30.43 -1.15 -12.85
N ALA A 456 -29.58 -0.85 -11.86
CA ALA A 456 -29.96 -0.78 -10.46
C ALA A 456 -31.02 0.30 -10.20
N ALA A 457 -30.96 1.42 -10.93
CA ALA A 457 -31.92 2.51 -10.87
C ALA A 457 -33.38 2.03 -11.09
N ALA A 458 -33.59 1.01 -11.93
CA ALA A 458 -34.93 0.46 -12.19
C ALA A 458 -35.57 -0.22 -10.97
N HIS A 459 -34.76 -0.60 -9.97
CA HIS A 459 -35.20 -1.25 -8.73
C HIS A 459 -35.14 -0.31 -7.52
N ALA A 460 -34.84 0.97 -7.72
CA ALA A 460 -34.78 1.93 -6.64
C ALA A 460 -36.17 2.21 -6.04
N PRO A 461 -36.27 2.41 -4.71
CA PRO A 461 -37.56 2.58 -4.03
C PRO A 461 -38.29 3.88 -4.42
N THR A 462 -37.56 4.86 -4.95
CA THR A 462 -38.12 6.14 -5.42
C THR A 462 -37.41 6.61 -6.68
N ALA A 463 -38.09 7.42 -7.50
CA ALA A 463 -37.51 8.04 -8.68
C ALA A 463 -36.29 8.93 -8.33
N THR A 464 -36.31 9.58 -7.16
CA THR A 464 -35.17 10.41 -6.72
C THR A 464 -33.96 9.56 -6.38
N ALA A 465 -34.15 8.42 -5.70
CA ALA A 465 -33.08 7.47 -5.40
C ALA A 465 -32.50 6.83 -6.67
N ALA A 466 -33.33 6.58 -7.68
CA ALA A 466 -32.90 6.04 -8.97
C ALA A 466 -31.86 6.93 -9.71
N LEU A 467 -31.84 8.24 -9.41
CA LEU A 467 -30.92 9.19 -10.04
C LEU A 467 -29.56 9.27 -9.34
N VAL A 468 -29.43 8.74 -8.11
CA VAL A 468 -28.16 8.76 -7.37
C VAL A 468 -27.48 7.39 -7.53
N PRO A 469 -26.33 7.31 -8.22
CA PRO A 469 -25.67 6.03 -8.41
C PRO A 469 -25.06 5.52 -7.11
N ASP A 470 -25.20 4.23 -6.82
CA ASP A 470 -24.48 3.58 -5.74
C ASP A 470 -22.99 3.43 -6.13
N VAL A 471 -22.12 3.99 -5.29
CA VAL A 471 -20.66 3.98 -5.45
C VAL A 471 -19.94 3.27 -4.31
N SER A 472 -20.69 2.51 -3.49
CA SER A 472 -20.17 1.92 -2.25
C SER A 472 -19.18 0.77 -2.50
N ASN A 473 -19.33 0.05 -3.61
CA ASN A 473 -18.56 -1.16 -3.90
C ASN A 473 -17.82 -1.03 -5.24
N PRO A 474 -16.72 -0.26 -5.30
CA PRO A 474 -15.90 -0.14 -6.50
C PRO A 474 -15.07 -1.41 -6.73
N TYR A 475 -14.88 -1.74 -8.00
CA TYR A 475 -13.94 -2.76 -8.46
C TYR A 475 -12.89 -2.14 -9.40
N LEU A 476 -11.62 -2.36 -9.11
CA LEU A 476 -10.48 -2.04 -9.97
C LEU A 476 -10.30 -3.10 -11.06
N ILE A 477 -10.11 -2.62 -12.28
CA ILE A 477 -9.77 -3.37 -13.50
C ILE A 477 -8.70 -2.57 -14.28
N GLY A 478 -8.33 -2.93 -15.51
CA GLY A 478 -7.29 -2.22 -16.26
C GLY A 478 -5.88 -2.70 -15.92
N PHE A 479 -5.72 -4.02 -15.72
CA PHE A 479 -4.45 -4.61 -15.33
C PHE A 479 -3.59 -5.05 -16.54
N ASP A 480 -4.04 -4.89 -17.78
CA ASP A 480 -3.29 -5.15 -19.02
C ASP A 480 -1.86 -4.58 -19.05
N ALA A 481 -1.70 -3.35 -18.54
CA ALA A 481 -0.43 -2.64 -18.47
C ALA A 481 0.31 -2.86 -17.14
N SER A 482 -0.35 -3.53 -16.19
CA SER A 482 0.11 -3.74 -14.82
C SER A 482 1.23 -4.77 -14.77
N ARG A 483 2.23 -4.55 -13.91
CA ARG A 483 3.48 -5.31 -13.97
C ARG A 483 4.34 -5.19 -12.72
N PRO A 484 5.49 -5.91 -12.75
CA PRO A 484 6.73 -5.58 -12.10
C PRO A 484 6.91 -4.17 -11.58
N ASP A 485 7.20 -3.90 -10.30
CA ASP A 485 7.94 -2.64 -10.06
C ASP A 485 9.34 -2.74 -10.72
N THR A 486 10.05 -3.85 -10.48
CA THR A 486 11.43 -4.08 -10.93
C THR A 486 11.59 -4.50 -12.40
N ASP A 487 10.55 -5.03 -13.05
CA ASP A 487 10.70 -5.59 -14.40
C ASP A 487 10.41 -4.56 -15.51
N THR A 488 11.40 -3.70 -15.77
CA THR A 488 11.35 -2.71 -16.85
C THR A 488 11.34 -3.34 -18.24
N ALA A 489 11.86 -4.55 -18.41
CA ALA A 489 11.87 -5.28 -19.68
C ALA A 489 10.46 -5.75 -20.11
N LEU A 490 9.54 -5.93 -19.17
CA LEU A 490 8.11 -6.14 -19.46
C LEU A 490 7.33 -4.85 -19.80
N SER A 491 8.00 -3.69 -19.90
CA SER A 491 7.38 -2.40 -20.26
C SER A 491 7.11 -2.25 -21.75
N VAL A 492 6.71 -3.33 -22.43
CA VAL A 492 6.12 -3.20 -23.77
C VAL A 492 4.89 -2.32 -23.61
N VAL A 493 4.93 -1.12 -24.18
CA VAL A 493 3.79 -0.22 -24.19
C VAL A 493 2.70 -0.93 -24.98
N PRO A 494 1.55 -1.28 -24.36
CA PRO A 494 0.48 -1.91 -25.11
C PRO A 494 0.12 -1.04 -26.31
N LYS A 495 -0.17 -1.64 -27.48
CA LYS A 495 -0.61 -0.88 -28.66
C LYS A 495 -1.88 -0.07 -28.35
N ASN A 496 -2.68 -0.55 -27.40
CA ASN A 496 -3.96 -0.01 -26.95
C ASN A 496 -3.99 0.19 -25.41
N PRO A 497 -3.15 1.07 -24.83
CA PRO A 497 -2.93 1.13 -23.38
C PRO A 497 -4.20 1.52 -22.63
N SER A 498 -4.70 0.72 -21.69
CA SER A 498 -6.00 0.97 -21.01
C SER A 498 -6.07 2.29 -20.21
N ILE A 499 -4.93 2.98 -20.01
CA ILE A 499 -4.88 4.27 -19.33
C ILE A 499 -5.20 5.39 -20.30
N ASP A 500 -6.03 6.33 -19.86
CA ASP A 500 -6.17 7.58 -20.59
C ASP A 500 -4.87 8.39 -20.45
N SER A 501 -4.39 8.91 -21.57
CA SER A 501 -3.23 9.79 -21.63
C SER A 501 -3.29 10.95 -20.63
N ILE A 502 -4.49 11.43 -20.29
CA ILE A 502 -4.69 12.55 -19.36
C ILE A 502 -4.43 12.17 -17.89
N HIS A 503 -4.56 10.89 -17.54
CA HIS A 503 -4.32 10.37 -16.18
C HIS A 503 -2.86 10.00 -15.96
N ARG A 504 -2.05 9.92 -17.02
CA ARG A 504 -0.65 9.51 -16.94
C ARG A 504 0.24 10.65 -16.44
N HIS A 505 1.19 10.32 -15.56
CA HIS A 505 2.19 11.27 -15.08
C HIS A 505 3.05 11.83 -16.24
N PRO A 506 3.35 13.15 -16.29
CA PRO A 506 4.10 13.75 -17.40
C PRO A 506 5.46 13.09 -17.68
N ALA A 507 6.19 12.70 -16.64
CA ALA A 507 7.47 12.00 -16.77
C ALA A 507 7.34 10.64 -17.46
N SER A 508 6.29 9.87 -17.15
CA SER A 508 6.00 8.62 -17.85
C SER A 508 5.59 8.86 -19.30
N ALA A 509 4.86 9.94 -19.58
CA ALA A 509 4.50 10.32 -20.95
C ALA A 509 5.74 10.71 -21.79
N ARG A 510 6.82 11.19 -21.16
CA ARG A 510 8.13 11.41 -21.79
C ARG A 510 8.96 10.12 -21.99
N GLY A 511 8.48 8.97 -21.52
CA GLY A 511 9.14 7.67 -21.67
C GLY A 511 10.03 7.26 -20.49
N LEU A 512 9.97 7.96 -19.35
CA LEU A 512 10.69 7.50 -18.15
C LEU A 512 10.10 6.19 -17.62
N PRO A 513 10.93 5.31 -17.03
CA PRO A 513 10.47 4.07 -16.40
C PRO A 513 9.36 4.34 -15.38
N TYR A 514 8.29 3.56 -15.45
CA TYR A 514 7.14 3.75 -14.56
C TYR A 514 7.47 3.31 -13.13
N CYS A 515 7.14 4.11 -12.13
CA CYS A 515 7.34 3.82 -10.70
C CYS A 515 6.06 4.04 -9.88
N LYS A 516 6.09 3.70 -8.59
CA LYS A 516 4.94 3.85 -7.67
C LYS A 516 4.41 5.28 -7.62
N ALA A 517 5.28 6.29 -7.66
CA ALA A 517 4.87 7.70 -7.62
C ALA A 517 3.91 8.09 -8.76
N PHE A 518 4.04 7.46 -9.93
CA PHE A 518 3.15 7.74 -11.06
C PHE A 518 1.74 7.17 -10.88
N ASP A 519 1.60 6.05 -10.18
CA ASP A 519 0.28 5.55 -9.76
C ASP A 519 -0.34 6.49 -8.72
N VAL A 520 0.45 7.01 -7.77
CA VAL A 520 0.00 7.99 -6.77
C VAL A 520 -0.52 9.26 -7.46
N TYR A 521 0.19 9.76 -8.46
CA TYR A 521 -0.27 10.88 -9.29
C TYR A 521 -1.59 10.56 -9.99
N SER A 522 -1.69 9.37 -10.60
CA SER A 522 -2.90 8.92 -11.30
C SER A 522 -4.10 8.83 -10.35
N LEU A 523 -3.88 8.36 -9.12
CA LEU A 523 -4.88 8.39 -8.04
C LEU A 523 -5.30 9.81 -7.73
N GLY A 524 -4.37 10.77 -7.60
CA GLY A 524 -4.68 12.18 -7.37
C GLY A 524 -5.65 12.75 -8.42
N LEU A 525 -5.48 12.38 -9.69
CA LEU A 525 -6.39 12.78 -10.77
C LEU A 525 -7.78 12.12 -10.65
N VAL A 526 -7.86 10.84 -10.29
CA VAL A 526 -9.14 10.16 -10.02
C VAL A 526 -9.85 10.78 -8.81
N LEU A 527 -9.13 11.07 -7.73
CA LEU A 527 -9.67 11.73 -6.54
C LEU A 527 -10.19 13.13 -6.87
N LEU A 528 -9.55 13.84 -7.80
CA LEU A 528 -10.03 15.13 -8.32
C LEU A 528 -11.33 14.97 -9.10
N GLU A 529 -11.46 13.94 -9.95
CA GLU A 529 -12.72 13.62 -10.67
C GLU A 529 -13.87 13.32 -9.70
N ILE A 530 -13.62 12.50 -8.68
CA ILE A 530 -14.60 12.17 -7.63
C ILE A 530 -15.00 13.43 -6.85
N GLY A 531 -14.03 14.26 -6.48
CA GLY A 531 -14.26 15.43 -5.66
C GLY A 531 -15.02 16.55 -6.38
N LEU A 532 -14.74 16.75 -7.68
CA LEU A 532 -15.49 17.68 -8.53
C LEU A 532 -16.79 17.07 -9.08
N TRP A 533 -16.91 15.75 -9.05
CA TRP A 533 -17.90 14.97 -9.81
C TRP A 533 -17.96 15.41 -11.27
N LYS A 534 -16.78 15.50 -11.90
CA LYS A 534 -16.65 15.90 -13.31
C LYS A 534 -15.42 15.27 -13.94
N VAL A 535 -15.60 14.68 -15.12
CA VAL A 535 -14.51 14.00 -15.83
C VAL A 535 -13.47 14.99 -16.35
N LEU A 536 -12.19 14.61 -16.29
CA LEU A 536 -11.09 15.50 -16.66
C LEU A 536 -11.08 15.88 -18.15
N GLN A 537 -11.62 15.02 -19.01
CA GLN A 537 -11.75 15.25 -20.45
C GLN A 537 -12.55 16.54 -20.74
N ALA A 538 -13.45 16.95 -19.85
CA ALA A 538 -14.21 18.19 -20.00
C ALA A 538 -13.34 19.46 -19.91
N TYR A 539 -12.16 19.36 -19.32
CA TYR A 539 -11.21 20.47 -19.15
C TYR A 539 -9.98 20.34 -20.07
N HIS A 540 -9.67 19.12 -20.50
CA HIS A 540 -8.51 18.85 -21.34
C HIS A 540 -8.73 19.37 -22.77
N ARG A 541 -7.69 19.98 -23.34
CA ARG A 541 -7.67 20.39 -24.75
C ARG A 541 -6.55 19.65 -25.46
N PRO A 542 -6.72 19.20 -26.72
CA PRO A 542 -5.71 18.41 -27.44
C PRO A 542 -4.34 19.10 -27.58
N GLN A 543 -4.29 20.43 -27.50
CA GLN A 543 -3.05 21.21 -27.61
C GLN A 543 -2.26 21.27 -26.29
N HIS A 544 -2.80 20.76 -25.18
CA HIS A 544 -2.07 20.74 -23.92
C HIS A 544 -0.98 19.66 -23.96
N SER A 545 0.27 20.06 -23.69
CA SER A 545 1.29 19.11 -23.29
C SER A 545 0.96 18.55 -21.90
N ALA A 546 1.50 17.38 -21.56
CA ALA A 546 1.28 16.75 -20.24
C ALA A 546 1.70 17.68 -19.08
N ASP A 547 2.84 18.37 -19.20
CA ASP A 547 3.31 19.33 -18.18
C ASP A 547 2.38 20.54 -18.08
N ARG A 548 1.92 21.10 -19.22
CA ARG A 548 0.98 22.23 -19.20
C ARG A 548 -0.36 21.83 -18.59
N TRP A 549 -0.86 20.64 -18.91
CA TRP A 549 -2.07 20.08 -18.34
C TRP A 549 -1.97 20.00 -16.81
N ARG A 550 -0.90 19.40 -16.30
CA ARG A 550 -0.62 19.33 -14.86
C ARG A 550 -0.53 20.72 -14.22
N ASP A 551 0.38 21.56 -14.71
CA ASP A 551 0.77 22.78 -13.99
C ASP A 551 -0.26 23.90 -14.12
N LYS A 552 -0.81 24.09 -15.33
CA LYS A 552 -1.67 25.25 -15.63
C LYS A 552 -3.15 24.96 -15.49
N VAL A 553 -3.58 23.71 -15.63
CA VAL A 553 -5.00 23.36 -15.54
C VAL A 553 -5.29 22.66 -14.22
N VAL A 554 -4.64 21.53 -13.96
CA VAL A 554 -4.91 20.73 -12.77
C VAL A 554 -4.51 21.49 -11.50
N MET A 555 -3.22 21.81 -11.35
CA MET A 555 -2.68 22.41 -10.12
C MET A 555 -3.10 23.86 -9.92
N ALA A 556 -3.09 24.69 -10.98
CA ALA A 556 -3.38 26.11 -10.85
C ALA A 556 -4.88 26.46 -10.82
N VAL A 557 -5.77 25.60 -11.33
CA VAL A 557 -7.20 25.92 -11.49
C VAL A 557 -8.10 24.90 -10.78
N LEU A 558 -7.98 23.62 -11.09
CA LEU A 558 -8.92 22.60 -10.60
C LEU A 558 -8.72 22.30 -9.11
N VAL A 559 -7.48 22.13 -8.65
CA VAL A 559 -7.16 21.84 -7.25
C VAL A 559 -7.60 22.99 -6.31
N PRO A 560 -7.34 24.28 -6.59
CA PRO A 560 -7.85 25.37 -5.77
C PRO A 560 -9.39 25.38 -5.68
N GLY A 561 -10.08 25.13 -6.79
CA GLY A 561 -11.55 25.11 -6.86
C GLY A 561 -12.19 23.96 -6.07
N LEU A 562 -11.47 22.84 -5.92
CA LEU A 562 -11.93 21.64 -5.21
C LEU A 562 -12.28 21.92 -3.74
N GLY A 563 -11.55 22.81 -3.06
CA GLY A 563 -11.73 23.07 -1.63
C GLY A 563 -13.16 23.50 -1.25
N SER A 564 -13.83 24.26 -2.12
CA SER A 564 -15.21 24.70 -1.92
C SER A 564 -16.26 23.58 -2.05
N LYS A 565 -15.89 22.44 -2.65
CA LYS A 565 -16.79 21.32 -2.97
C LYS A 565 -16.70 20.16 -1.99
N VAL A 566 -15.52 19.92 -1.42
CA VAL A 566 -15.23 18.74 -0.59
C VAL A 566 -14.46 19.08 0.69
N GLY A 567 -14.20 20.36 0.93
CA GLY A 567 -13.43 20.83 2.08
C GLY A 567 -11.91 20.77 1.90
N LYS A 568 -11.23 21.44 2.84
CA LYS A 568 -9.78 21.66 2.80
C LYS A 568 -8.96 20.36 2.86
N ARG A 569 -9.33 19.43 3.75
CA ARG A 569 -8.56 18.19 4.00
C ARG A 569 -8.52 17.26 2.78
N TYR A 570 -9.65 17.10 2.10
CA TYR A 570 -9.70 16.33 0.86
C TYR A 570 -8.86 17.00 -0.23
N ARG A 571 -8.98 18.32 -0.40
CA ARG A 571 -8.18 19.08 -1.37
C ARG A 571 -6.68 18.90 -1.14
N GLU A 572 -6.21 19.05 0.10
CA GLU A 572 -4.79 18.85 0.44
C GLU A 572 -4.32 17.42 0.18
N THR A 573 -5.21 16.44 0.33
CA THR A 573 -4.91 15.04 -0.03
C THR A 573 -4.70 14.88 -1.53
N VAL A 574 -5.59 15.46 -2.34
CA VAL A 574 -5.46 15.46 -3.81
C VAL A 574 -4.18 16.15 -4.24
N GLU A 575 -3.90 17.33 -3.68
CA GLU A 575 -2.67 18.08 -3.96
C GLU A 575 -1.41 17.29 -3.62
N MET A 576 -1.38 16.61 -2.47
CA MET A 576 -0.27 15.75 -2.06
C MET A 576 -0.01 14.61 -3.05
N CYS A 577 -1.06 13.96 -3.56
CA CYS A 577 -0.92 12.92 -4.58
C CYS A 577 -0.35 13.47 -5.90
N LEU A 578 -0.82 14.66 -6.31
CA LEU A 578 -0.42 15.28 -7.58
C LEU A 578 0.99 15.88 -7.57
N GLN A 579 1.58 16.05 -6.39
CA GLN A 579 2.98 16.44 -6.20
C GLN A 579 3.95 15.25 -6.25
N ALA A 580 3.45 14.01 -6.39
CA ALA A 580 4.31 12.85 -6.55
C ALA A 580 5.06 12.90 -7.89
N ASP A 581 6.40 12.91 -7.84
CA ASP A 581 7.28 13.11 -8.99
C ASP A 581 8.20 11.90 -9.27
N GLU A 582 9.00 11.99 -10.33
CA GLU A 582 9.95 10.95 -10.75
C GLU A 582 11.15 10.73 -9.82
N HIS A 583 11.43 11.66 -8.90
CA HIS A 583 12.57 11.57 -7.97
C HIS A 583 12.18 10.89 -6.65
N MET A 584 10.89 10.72 -6.42
CA MET A 584 10.36 10.07 -5.22
C MET A 584 10.72 8.59 -5.15
N SER A 585 11.30 8.19 -4.01
CA SER A 585 11.58 6.79 -3.71
C SER A 585 10.30 5.99 -3.40
N ASN A 586 10.38 4.66 -3.52
CA ASN A 586 9.27 3.78 -3.15
C ASN A 586 8.84 3.93 -1.68
N ALA A 587 9.79 4.19 -0.78
CA ALA A 587 9.51 4.41 0.65
C ALA A 587 8.75 5.73 0.88
N GLU A 588 9.09 6.78 0.15
CA GLU A 588 8.38 8.06 0.20
C GLU A 588 6.97 7.93 -0.38
N ALA A 589 6.80 7.23 -1.51
CA ALA A 589 5.50 6.94 -2.09
C ALA A 589 4.61 6.15 -1.11
N ALA A 590 5.16 5.14 -0.43
CA ALA A 590 4.44 4.38 0.60
C ALA A 590 4.04 5.26 1.80
N LYS A 591 4.90 6.20 2.20
CA LYS A 591 4.60 7.17 3.27
C LYS A 591 3.49 8.14 2.87
N ILE A 592 3.48 8.62 1.61
CA ILE A 592 2.38 9.44 1.08
C ILE A 592 1.08 8.65 1.09
N MET A 593 1.06 7.43 0.57
CA MET A 593 -0.16 6.60 0.55
C MET A 593 -0.72 6.35 1.95
N GLY A 594 0.13 6.05 2.94
CA GLY A 594 -0.31 5.93 4.33
C GLY A 594 -0.94 7.23 4.88
N ARG A 595 -0.40 8.41 4.52
CA ARG A 595 -0.98 9.71 4.89
C ARG A 595 -2.30 9.98 4.16
N VAL A 596 -2.39 9.66 2.88
CA VAL A 596 -3.59 9.83 2.04
C VAL A 596 -4.74 9.03 2.62
N VAL A 597 -4.52 7.74 2.87
CA VAL A 597 -5.51 6.83 3.48
C VAL A 597 -5.98 7.37 4.84
N SER A 598 -5.04 7.63 5.76
CA SER A 598 -5.36 8.15 7.10
C SER A 598 -6.10 9.50 7.05
N THR A 599 -5.73 10.39 6.12
CA THR A 599 -6.39 11.68 5.98
C THR A 599 -7.82 11.51 5.51
N LEU A 600 -8.06 10.76 4.42
CA LEU A 600 -9.40 10.52 3.87
C LEU A 600 -10.33 9.87 4.91
N GLU A 601 -9.84 8.88 5.64
CA GLU A 601 -10.62 8.15 6.65
C GLU A 601 -10.97 9.01 7.87
N SER A 602 -10.19 10.05 8.14
CA SER A 602 -10.44 10.98 9.25
C SER A 602 -11.33 12.17 8.87
N ILE A 603 -11.75 12.29 7.61
CA ILE A 603 -12.72 13.31 7.20
C ILE A 603 -14.09 12.85 7.70
N ARG A 604 -14.71 13.67 8.54
CA ARG A 604 -16.11 13.55 8.95
C ARG A 604 -16.88 14.67 8.23
N VAL A 605 -17.92 14.31 7.49
CA VAL A 605 -18.78 15.26 6.77
C VAL A 605 -19.98 15.64 7.63
#